data_AF-A0A537IPJ1-F1
#
_entry.id   AF-A0A537IPJ1-F1
#
_cell.length_a   1.000
_cell.length_b   1.000
_cell.length_c   1.000
_cell.angle_alpha   90.00
_cell.angle_beta   90.00
_cell.angle_gamma   90.00
#
_symmetry.space_group_name_H-M   'P 1'
#
loop_
_entity.id
_entity.type
_entity.pdbx_description
1 polymer ?
#
loop_
_entity_poly.entity_id
_entity_poly.type
_entity_poly.pdbx_seq_one_letter_code
_entity_poly.pdbx_strand_id
1 'polypeptide(L)'
;MLGDHSQLAGAALVLADMGLIGVAAARQWSSFGLGLLAAALIALTPAHFMYAHSAPQALAILPFVLFWLLAVAAFERRGQLLALLVGGLALGIGCYSARPAIVLMPLYLAMTIALAGWRGGHRAWATIVFAFVLSTLPALIWLAWHPDMYATYINRYGLYDASHLNPLQGAKDFLNYNNVQERISIYWDYFDPVYIFGVLPVALALFLPAGVYQLLKRRTPMDILLIAGLLTSPVAAVLANERYIVRRQLVIIPFAILIAVAGVDGLLRNRSLVWRAVAVAGLLAIPLEVILSAFSAL
;
A
#
# COMPACT_ATOMS: atom_id res chain seq x y z
N MET A 1 -14.58 -21.90 -19.87
CA MET A 1 -13.83 -22.66 -18.84
C MET A 1 -12.65 -21.90 -18.22
N LEU A 2 -12.26 -20.70 -18.68
CA LEU A 2 -11.20 -19.88 -18.03
C LEU A 2 -11.70 -19.03 -16.83
N GLY A 3 -13.00 -19.04 -16.52
CA GLY A 3 -13.61 -18.22 -15.47
C GLY A 3 -13.29 -18.69 -14.04
N ASP A 4 -13.38 -20.00 -13.78
CA ASP A 4 -13.34 -20.53 -12.41
C ASP A 4 -12.00 -20.34 -11.71
N HIS A 5 -10.87 -20.50 -12.41
CA HIS A 5 -9.54 -20.33 -11.81
C HIS A 5 -9.25 -18.89 -11.38
N SER A 6 -9.77 -17.90 -12.13
CA SER A 6 -9.58 -16.48 -11.81
C SER A 6 -10.36 -16.06 -10.55
N GLN A 7 -11.57 -16.62 -10.36
CA GLN A 7 -12.40 -16.34 -9.19
C GLN A 7 -11.81 -16.97 -7.92
N LEU A 8 -11.32 -18.21 -8.01
CA LEU A 8 -10.64 -18.87 -6.89
C LEU A 8 -9.38 -18.10 -6.45
N ALA A 9 -8.59 -17.62 -7.41
CA ALA A 9 -7.41 -16.80 -7.11
C ALA A 9 -7.79 -15.46 -6.44
N GLY A 10 -8.83 -14.78 -6.95
CA GLY A 10 -9.35 -13.56 -6.34
C GLY A 10 -9.83 -13.77 -4.90
N ALA A 11 -10.61 -14.82 -4.64
CA ALA A 11 -11.09 -15.16 -3.31
C ALA A 11 -9.94 -15.49 -2.34
N ALA A 12 -8.94 -16.26 -2.80
CA ALA A 12 -7.76 -16.58 -2.00
C ALA A 12 -6.96 -15.32 -1.60
N LEU A 13 -6.80 -14.37 -2.53
CA LEU A 13 -6.14 -13.08 -2.25
C LEU A 13 -6.92 -12.26 -1.22
N VAL A 14 -8.25 -12.18 -1.35
CA VAL A 14 -9.11 -11.46 -0.40
C VAL A 14 -8.96 -12.03 1.01
N LEU A 15 -9.03 -13.35 1.15
CA LEU A 15 -8.88 -14.03 2.44
C LEU A 15 -7.47 -13.84 3.02
N ALA A 16 -6.44 -13.90 2.18
CA ALA A 16 -5.07 -13.64 2.60
C ALA A 16 -4.91 -12.20 3.11
N ASP A 17 -5.44 -11.21 2.40
CA ASP A 17 -5.38 -9.79 2.80
C ASP A 17 -6.10 -9.55 4.13
N MET A 18 -7.32 -10.07 4.29
CA MET A 18 -8.09 -9.99 5.55
C MET A 18 -7.33 -10.60 6.72
N GLY A 19 -6.75 -11.79 6.54
CA GLY A 19 -5.97 -12.47 7.57
C GLY A 19 -4.70 -11.69 7.91
N LEU A 20 -3.93 -11.28 6.91
CA LEU A 20 -2.66 -10.58 7.10
C LEU A 20 -2.86 -9.20 7.74
N ILE A 21 -3.84 -8.41 7.30
CA ILE A 21 -4.11 -7.10 7.91
C ILE A 21 -4.65 -7.23 9.33
N GLY A 22 -5.49 -8.24 9.59
CA GLY A 22 -5.99 -8.54 10.92
C GLY A 22 -4.87 -8.92 11.88
N VAL A 23 -3.94 -9.77 11.45
CA VAL A 23 -2.73 -10.11 12.23
C VAL A 23 -1.82 -8.90 12.40
N ALA A 24 -1.66 -8.06 11.37
CA ALA A 24 -0.83 -6.86 11.44
C ALA A 24 -1.36 -5.87 12.48
N ALA A 25 -2.66 -5.59 12.46
CA ALA A 25 -3.31 -4.72 13.42
C ALA A 25 -3.31 -5.33 14.84
N ALA A 26 -3.68 -6.61 14.98
CA ALA A 26 -3.70 -7.27 16.28
C ALA A 26 -2.32 -7.27 16.95
N ARG A 27 -1.27 -7.52 16.16
CA ARG A 27 0.11 -7.40 16.65
C ARG A 27 0.39 -5.95 16.99
N GLN A 28 0.25 -5.01 16.05
CA GLN A 28 0.66 -3.61 16.21
C GLN A 28 0.10 -2.96 17.48
N TRP A 29 -1.16 -3.21 17.81
CA TRP A 29 -1.82 -2.62 18.98
C TRP A 29 -2.08 -3.61 20.13
N SER A 30 -1.55 -4.83 20.05
CA SER A 30 -1.71 -5.88 21.06
C SER A 30 -3.18 -6.13 21.43
N SER A 31 -4.08 -6.05 20.45
CA SER A 31 -5.54 -6.13 20.64
C SER A 31 -6.18 -6.94 19.54
N PHE A 32 -6.74 -8.10 19.89
CA PHE A 32 -7.46 -8.96 18.95
C PHE A 32 -8.66 -8.25 18.31
N GLY A 33 -9.39 -7.43 19.09
CA GLY A 33 -10.54 -6.68 18.58
C GLY A 33 -10.17 -5.67 17.48
N LEU A 34 -9.01 -5.01 17.59
CA LEU A 34 -8.51 -4.12 16.53
C LEU A 34 -8.06 -4.90 15.29
N GLY A 35 -7.59 -6.14 15.46
CA GLY A 35 -7.35 -7.06 14.36
C GLY A 35 -8.61 -7.44 13.59
N LEU A 36 -9.66 -7.84 14.31
CA LEU A 36 -10.96 -8.13 13.70
C LEU A 36 -11.54 -6.89 13.00
N LEU A 37 -11.41 -5.72 13.61
CA LEU A 37 -11.83 -4.47 12.99
C LEU A 37 -11.09 -4.22 11.67
N ALA A 38 -9.76 -4.36 11.64
CA ALA A 38 -8.98 -4.18 10.41
C ALA A 38 -9.43 -5.14 9.29
N ALA A 39 -9.65 -6.42 9.65
CA ALA A 39 -10.13 -7.44 8.72
C ALA A 39 -11.57 -7.13 8.21
N ALA A 40 -12.44 -6.62 9.07
CA ALA A 40 -13.78 -6.20 8.68
C ALA A 40 -13.74 -4.96 7.76
N LEU A 41 -12.91 -3.96 8.07
CA LEU A 41 -12.78 -2.75 7.26
C LEU A 41 -12.25 -3.05 5.85
N ILE A 42 -11.28 -3.96 5.70
CA ILE A 42 -10.80 -4.33 4.35
C ILE A 42 -11.85 -5.10 3.58
N ALA A 43 -12.58 -6.00 4.25
CA ALA A 43 -13.67 -6.78 3.64
C ALA A 43 -14.82 -5.88 3.16
N LEU A 44 -15.08 -4.78 3.89
CA LEU A 44 -16.09 -3.78 3.55
C LEU A 44 -15.58 -2.69 2.61
N THR A 45 -14.33 -2.76 2.14
CA THR A 45 -13.78 -1.77 1.20
C THR A 45 -14.24 -2.10 -0.23
N PRO A 46 -15.03 -1.24 -0.90
CA PRO A 46 -15.61 -1.57 -2.21
C PRO A 46 -14.56 -1.91 -3.27
N ALA A 47 -13.47 -1.13 -3.32
CA ALA A 47 -12.40 -1.38 -4.28
C ALA A 47 -11.73 -2.75 -4.07
N HIS A 48 -11.61 -3.23 -2.83
CA HIS A 48 -11.04 -4.55 -2.56
C HIS A 48 -11.90 -5.65 -3.17
N PHE A 49 -13.23 -5.58 -2.99
CA PHE A 49 -14.15 -6.57 -3.54
C PHE A 49 -14.29 -6.47 -5.08
N MET A 50 -14.42 -5.27 -5.63
CA MET A 50 -14.59 -5.06 -7.07
C MET A 50 -13.37 -5.57 -7.86
N TYR A 51 -12.16 -5.28 -7.38
CA TYR A 51 -10.93 -5.72 -8.06
C TYR A 51 -10.61 -7.20 -7.86
N ALA A 52 -11.15 -7.84 -6.81
CA ALA A 52 -11.02 -9.28 -6.63
C ALA A 52 -11.73 -10.08 -7.73
N HIS A 53 -12.82 -9.52 -8.29
CA HIS A 53 -13.57 -10.14 -9.37
C HIS A 53 -13.08 -9.70 -10.76
N SER A 54 -12.79 -8.40 -10.93
CA SER A 54 -12.52 -7.82 -12.25
C SER A 54 -11.04 -7.85 -12.67
N ALA A 55 -10.11 -7.76 -11.71
CA ALA A 55 -8.67 -7.80 -12.01
C ALA A 55 -7.86 -8.31 -10.79
N PRO A 56 -7.91 -9.61 -10.48
CA PRO A 56 -7.21 -10.21 -9.34
C PRO A 56 -5.71 -9.86 -9.28
N GLN A 57 -5.06 -9.74 -10.44
CA GLN A 57 -3.65 -9.35 -10.55
C GLN A 57 -3.34 -7.96 -10.01
N ALA A 58 -4.32 -7.06 -9.92
CA ALA A 58 -4.12 -5.75 -9.30
C ALA A 58 -4.07 -5.83 -7.77
N LEU A 59 -4.75 -6.81 -7.16
CA LEU A 59 -4.73 -7.07 -5.72
C LEU A 59 -3.56 -7.92 -5.27
N ALA A 60 -2.94 -8.68 -6.17
CA ALA A 60 -1.81 -9.56 -5.86
C ALA A 60 -0.63 -8.85 -5.17
N ILE A 61 -0.56 -7.52 -5.24
CA ILE A 61 0.42 -6.68 -4.54
C ILE A 61 0.17 -6.58 -3.02
N LEU A 62 -1.08 -6.65 -2.57
CA LEU A 62 -1.47 -6.38 -1.18
C LEU A 62 -0.92 -7.40 -0.17
N PRO A 63 -0.94 -8.72 -0.44
CA PRO A 63 -0.37 -9.68 0.50
C PRO A 63 1.11 -9.44 0.76
N PHE A 64 1.87 -9.07 -0.27
CA PHE A 64 3.31 -8.77 -0.13
C PHE A 64 3.55 -7.51 0.70
N VAL A 65 2.76 -6.45 0.50
CA VAL A 65 2.83 -5.24 1.31
C VAL A 65 2.45 -5.53 2.77
N LEU A 66 1.38 -6.28 3.02
CA LEU A 66 0.95 -6.64 4.37
C LEU A 66 1.97 -7.54 5.08
N PHE A 67 2.54 -8.51 4.36
CA PHE A 67 3.57 -9.39 4.90
C PHE A 67 4.88 -8.63 5.18
N TRP A 68 5.25 -7.68 4.33
CA TRP A 68 6.35 -6.75 4.59
C TRP A 68 6.08 -5.89 5.85
N LEU A 69 4.87 -5.33 6.00
CA LEU A 69 4.50 -4.57 7.21
C LEU A 69 4.61 -5.42 8.48
N LEU A 70 4.14 -6.67 8.43
CA LEU A 70 4.29 -7.63 9.52
C LEU A 70 5.75 -7.90 9.87
N ALA A 71 6.59 -8.06 8.86
CA ALA A 71 8.02 -8.30 9.01
C ALA A 71 8.74 -7.09 9.62
N VAL A 72 8.44 -5.87 9.14
CA VAL A 72 9.01 -4.63 9.70
C VAL A 72 8.54 -4.41 11.14
N ALA A 73 7.26 -4.62 11.45
CA ALA A 73 6.76 -4.53 12.81
C ALA A 73 7.41 -5.56 13.76
N ALA A 74 7.69 -6.78 13.27
CA ALA A 74 8.41 -7.79 14.03
C ALA A 74 9.88 -7.41 14.28
N PHE A 75 10.57 -6.86 13.27
CA PHE A 75 11.91 -6.30 13.42
C PHE A 75 11.92 -5.15 14.42
N GLU A 76 10.96 -4.24 14.34
CA GLU A 76 10.88 -3.08 15.22
C GLU A 76 10.80 -3.48 16.71
N ARG A 77 10.04 -4.54 17.01
CA ARG A 77 9.82 -5.02 18.38
C ARG A 77 10.96 -5.86 18.93
N ARG A 78 11.55 -6.71 18.09
CA ARG A 78 12.48 -7.77 18.54
C ARG A 78 13.91 -7.61 18.03
N GLY A 79 14.17 -6.67 17.13
CA GLY A 79 15.47 -6.49 16.48
C GLY A 79 15.91 -7.67 15.60
N GLN A 80 15.00 -8.56 15.23
CA GLN A 80 15.33 -9.83 14.57
C GLN A 80 15.66 -9.62 13.08
N LEU A 81 16.91 -9.87 12.69
CA LEU A 81 17.36 -9.77 11.30
C LEU A 81 16.60 -10.73 10.36
N LEU A 82 16.16 -11.88 10.86
CA LEU A 82 15.33 -12.81 10.08
C LEU A 82 14.03 -12.15 9.62
N ALA A 83 13.44 -11.26 10.42
CA ALA A 83 12.25 -10.52 10.00
C ALA A 83 12.58 -9.59 8.82
N LEU A 84 13.74 -8.91 8.83
CA LEU A 84 14.17 -8.11 7.67
C LEU A 84 14.50 -8.95 6.45
N LEU A 85 15.08 -10.14 6.62
CA LEU A 85 15.32 -11.08 5.53
C LEU A 85 14.00 -11.48 4.87
N VAL A 86 13.02 -11.89 5.67
CA VAL A 86 11.68 -12.28 5.23
C VAL A 86 10.95 -11.10 4.56
N GLY A 87 11.06 -9.89 5.14
CA GLY A 87 10.50 -8.67 4.56
C GLY A 87 11.14 -8.30 3.21
N GLY A 88 12.46 -8.42 3.08
CA GLY A 88 13.18 -8.15 1.84
C GLY A 88 12.83 -9.16 0.73
N LEU A 89 12.72 -10.45 1.07
CA LEU A 89 12.24 -11.48 0.15
C LEU A 89 10.82 -11.19 -0.32
N ALA A 90 9.93 -10.81 0.59
CA ALA A 90 8.55 -10.48 0.26
C ALA A 90 8.44 -9.27 -0.67
N LEU A 91 9.22 -8.21 -0.44
CA LEU A 91 9.26 -7.06 -1.33
C LEU A 91 9.79 -7.45 -2.72
N GLY A 92 10.87 -8.23 -2.80
CA GLY A 92 11.47 -8.59 -4.09
C GLY A 92 10.63 -9.59 -4.89
N ILE A 93 9.98 -10.57 -4.24
CA ILE A 93 8.96 -11.42 -4.89
C ILE A 93 7.74 -10.56 -5.27
N GLY A 94 7.39 -9.58 -4.45
CA GLY A 94 6.31 -8.64 -4.70
C GLY A 94 6.47 -7.88 -6.02
N CYS A 95 7.70 -7.64 -6.50
CA CYS A 95 7.96 -6.99 -7.79
C CYS A 95 7.30 -7.71 -8.98
N TYR A 96 7.05 -9.02 -8.89
CA TYR A 96 6.43 -9.83 -9.94
C TYR A 96 4.89 -9.86 -9.86
N SER A 97 4.30 -9.33 -8.79
CA SER A 97 2.86 -9.51 -8.50
C SER A 97 1.94 -8.63 -9.34
N ALA A 98 2.29 -7.35 -9.51
CA ALA A 98 1.46 -6.37 -10.18
C ALA A 98 2.33 -5.28 -10.81
N ARG A 99 1.79 -4.59 -11.83
CA ARG A 99 2.53 -3.50 -12.49
C ARG A 99 3.04 -2.43 -11.50
N PRO A 100 2.20 -1.85 -10.60
CA PRO A 100 2.69 -0.85 -9.63
C PRO A 100 3.83 -1.34 -8.73
N ALA A 101 3.98 -2.66 -8.54
CA ALA A 101 4.95 -3.24 -7.62
C ALA A 101 6.40 -2.96 -8.03
N ILE A 102 6.68 -2.84 -9.33
CA ILE A 102 8.02 -2.51 -9.85
C ILE A 102 8.53 -1.18 -9.26
N VAL A 103 7.62 -0.24 -8.99
CA VAL A 103 7.96 1.07 -8.40
C VAL A 103 7.82 1.03 -6.89
N LEU A 104 6.72 0.50 -6.36
CA LEU A 104 6.40 0.59 -4.93
C LEU A 104 7.28 -0.32 -4.06
N MET A 105 7.68 -1.50 -4.54
CA MET A 105 8.49 -2.41 -3.73
C MET A 105 9.91 -1.87 -3.46
N PRO A 106 10.65 -1.33 -4.46
CA PRO A 106 11.89 -0.61 -4.20
C PRO A 106 11.70 0.61 -3.29
N LEU A 107 10.58 1.32 -3.43
CA LEU A 107 10.28 2.47 -2.57
C LEU A 107 10.11 2.04 -1.09
N TYR A 108 9.38 0.96 -0.83
CA TYR A 108 9.22 0.40 0.51
C TYR A 108 10.51 -0.23 1.04
N LEU A 109 11.36 -0.78 0.17
CA LEU A 109 12.73 -1.16 0.53
C LEU A 109 13.51 0.06 1.02
N ALA A 110 13.50 1.18 0.29
CA ALA A 110 14.19 2.40 0.67
C ALA A 110 13.71 2.96 2.02
N MET A 111 12.39 2.98 2.25
CA MET A 111 11.81 3.34 3.55
C MET A 111 12.28 2.41 4.67
N THR A 112 12.35 1.11 4.40
CA THR A 112 12.80 0.12 5.39
C THR A 112 14.30 0.22 5.65
N ILE A 113 15.11 0.54 4.65
CA ILE A 113 16.54 0.83 4.80
C ILE A 113 16.74 2.03 5.73
N ALA A 114 15.98 3.12 5.53
CA ALA A 114 16.04 4.29 6.41
C ALA A 114 15.70 3.90 7.86
N LEU A 115 14.61 3.14 8.06
CA LEU A 115 14.20 2.66 9.38
C LEU A 115 15.22 1.69 10.01
N ALA A 116 15.78 0.76 9.22
CA ALA A 116 16.77 -0.22 9.65
C ALA A 116 18.11 0.44 9.98
N GLY A 117 18.53 1.44 9.20
CA GLY A 117 19.74 2.23 9.45
C GLY A 117 19.68 2.99 10.76
N TRP A 118 18.51 3.50 11.15
CA TRP A 118 18.33 4.21 12.42
C TRP A 118 18.39 3.30 13.65
N ARG A 119 18.04 2.02 13.53
CA ARG A 119 17.91 1.10 14.70
C ARG A 119 18.91 -0.05 14.75
N GLY A 120 19.26 -0.65 13.61
CA GLY A 120 20.00 -1.92 13.54
C GLY A 120 21.39 -1.82 12.92
N GLY A 121 21.84 -0.61 12.57
CA GLY A 121 23.14 -0.37 11.97
C GLY A 121 23.31 -1.04 10.60
N HIS A 122 24.56 -1.24 10.19
CA HIS A 122 24.88 -1.68 8.83
C HIS A 122 24.36 -3.08 8.49
N ARG A 123 24.34 -4.00 9.46
CA ARG A 123 23.89 -5.39 9.26
C ARG A 123 22.41 -5.46 8.90
N ALA A 124 21.58 -4.59 9.50
CA ALA A 124 20.15 -4.58 9.28
C ALA A 124 19.79 -4.16 7.85
N TRP A 125 20.32 -3.03 7.37
CA TRP A 125 20.04 -2.61 5.99
C TRP A 125 20.70 -3.54 4.96
N ALA A 126 21.89 -4.08 5.25
CA ALA A 126 22.53 -5.06 4.37
C ALA A 126 21.69 -6.34 4.23
N THR A 127 21.07 -6.80 5.33
CA THR A 127 20.22 -8.01 5.31
C THR A 127 18.99 -7.83 4.42
N ILE A 128 18.28 -6.69 4.53
CA ILE A 128 17.08 -6.47 3.70
C ILE A 128 17.44 -6.22 2.23
N VAL A 129 18.51 -5.49 1.95
CA VAL A 129 19.00 -5.29 0.58
C VAL A 129 19.40 -6.63 -0.03
N PHE A 130 20.15 -7.45 0.70
CA PHE A 130 20.55 -8.78 0.23
C PHE A 130 19.33 -9.65 -0.11
N ALA A 131 18.34 -9.72 0.78
CA ALA A 131 17.12 -10.49 0.54
C ALA A 131 16.31 -9.99 -0.67
N PHE A 132 16.20 -8.67 -0.83
CA PHE A 132 15.52 -8.07 -1.98
C PHE A 132 16.25 -8.35 -3.29
N VAL A 133 17.57 -8.15 -3.33
CA VAL A 133 18.39 -8.44 -4.51
C VAL A 133 18.34 -9.92 -4.87
N LEU A 134 18.44 -10.80 -3.86
CA LEU A 134 18.39 -12.25 -4.08
C LEU A 134 17.07 -12.69 -4.73
N SER A 135 15.93 -12.15 -4.27
CA SER A 135 14.62 -12.49 -4.83
C SER A 135 14.32 -11.82 -6.18
N THR A 136 14.92 -10.67 -6.45
CA THR A 136 14.82 -9.97 -7.75
C THR A 136 15.85 -10.45 -8.77
N LEU A 137 16.81 -11.28 -8.37
CA LEU A 137 17.92 -11.74 -9.21
C LEU A 137 17.46 -12.39 -10.53
N PRO A 138 16.41 -13.25 -10.57
CA PRO A 138 15.93 -13.80 -11.85
C PRO A 138 15.49 -12.73 -12.85
N ALA A 139 14.78 -11.68 -12.40
CA ALA A 139 14.41 -10.55 -13.26
C ALA A 139 15.63 -9.78 -13.75
N LEU A 140 16.61 -9.55 -12.87
CA LEU A 140 17.84 -8.82 -13.23
C LEU A 140 18.67 -9.58 -14.26
N ILE A 141 18.80 -10.90 -14.10
CA ILE A 141 19.47 -11.78 -15.09
C ILE A 141 18.72 -11.73 -16.42
N TRP A 142 17.40 -11.86 -16.39
CA TRP A 142 16.59 -11.84 -17.60
C TRP A 142 16.67 -10.49 -18.34
N LEU A 143 16.64 -9.38 -17.61
CA LEU A 143 16.78 -8.03 -18.16
C LEU A 143 18.18 -7.80 -18.75
N ALA A 144 19.23 -8.37 -18.15
CA ALA A 144 20.57 -8.31 -18.70
C ALA A 144 20.70 -9.06 -20.04
N TRP A 145 19.87 -10.09 -20.27
CA TRP A 145 19.79 -10.81 -21.54
C TRP A 145 18.86 -10.16 -22.56
N HIS A 146 17.92 -9.31 -22.13
CA HIS A 146 16.94 -8.64 -22.98
C HIS A 146 16.96 -7.11 -22.74
N PRO A 147 18.05 -6.43 -23.15
CA PRO A 147 18.23 -5.00 -22.86
C PRO A 147 17.18 -4.11 -23.55
N ASP A 148 16.57 -4.58 -24.64
CA ASP A 148 15.45 -3.91 -25.33
C ASP A 148 14.20 -3.75 -24.45
N MET A 149 14.02 -4.65 -23.48
CA MET A 149 12.91 -4.59 -22.53
C MET A 149 13.01 -3.37 -21.60
N TYR A 150 14.22 -2.85 -21.37
CA TYR A 150 14.42 -1.63 -20.59
C TYR A 150 13.69 -0.43 -21.21
N ALA A 151 13.89 -0.18 -22.51
CA ALA A 151 13.21 0.90 -23.22
C ALA A 151 11.69 0.71 -23.20
N THR A 152 11.23 -0.54 -23.36
CA THR A 152 9.80 -0.88 -23.28
C THR A 152 9.20 -0.54 -21.92
N TYR A 153 9.89 -0.86 -20.82
CA TYR A 153 9.40 -0.50 -19.48
C TYR A 153 9.40 1.00 -19.23
N ILE A 154 10.46 1.71 -19.63
CA ILE A 154 10.55 3.17 -19.46
C ILE A 154 9.44 3.89 -20.21
N ASN A 155 9.24 3.52 -21.48
CA ASN A 155 8.16 4.07 -22.30
C ASN A 155 6.79 3.75 -21.69
N ARG A 156 6.61 2.54 -21.15
CA ARG A 156 5.36 2.13 -20.50
C ARG A 156 5.05 2.89 -19.22
N TYR A 157 6.08 3.34 -18.51
CA TYR A 157 5.92 4.22 -17.36
C TYR A 157 5.94 5.69 -17.74
N GLY A 158 6.04 6.06 -19.03
CA GLY A 158 6.07 7.46 -19.44
C GLY A 158 7.12 8.29 -18.71
N LEU A 159 8.26 7.68 -18.34
CA LEU A 159 9.32 8.40 -17.63
C LEU A 159 10.01 9.38 -18.60
N TYR A 160 10.30 8.91 -19.81
CA TYR A 160 10.77 9.69 -20.95
C TYR A 160 10.64 8.83 -22.22
N ASP A 161 10.78 9.44 -23.40
CA ASP A 161 10.85 8.71 -24.66
C ASP A 161 12.20 8.01 -24.81
N ALA A 162 12.27 6.75 -24.35
CA ALA A 162 13.48 5.92 -24.42
C ALA A 162 13.82 5.46 -25.85
N SER A 163 12.91 5.63 -26.81
CA SER A 163 13.18 5.34 -28.23
C SER A 163 14.00 6.44 -28.90
N HIS A 164 13.89 7.69 -28.43
CA HIS A 164 14.53 8.83 -29.08
C HIS A 164 15.49 9.63 -28.17
N LEU A 165 15.40 9.48 -26.86
CA LEU A 165 16.21 10.24 -25.89
C LEU A 165 17.23 9.36 -25.19
N ASN A 166 18.44 9.89 -25.05
CA ASN A 166 19.45 9.30 -24.17
C ASN A 166 19.02 9.46 -22.69
N PRO A 167 19.43 8.58 -21.76
CA PRO A 167 19.00 8.63 -20.35
C PRO A 167 19.22 9.99 -19.66
N LEU A 168 20.30 10.71 -20.01
CA LEU A 168 20.56 12.05 -19.48
C LEU A 168 19.55 13.10 -19.99
N GLN A 169 19.15 13.00 -21.26
CA GLN A 169 18.11 13.85 -21.84
C GLN A 169 16.74 13.49 -21.26
N GLY A 170 16.46 12.19 -21.08
CA GLY A 170 15.26 11.71 -20.40
C GLY A 170 15.15 12.23 -18.96
N ALA A 171 16.24 12.23 -18.20
CA ALA A 171 16.27 12.83 -16.87
C ALA A 171 15.98 14.34 -16.90
N LYS A 172 16.56 15.07 -17.87
CA LYS A 172 16.29 16.50 -18.04
C LYS A 172 14.83 16.76 -18.42
N ASP A 173 14.25 15.96 -19.29
CA ASP A 173 12.84 16.05 -19.69
C ASP A 173 11.92 15.72 -18.51
N PHE A 174 12.19 14.65 -17.77
CA PHE A 174 11.44 14.29 -16.56
C PHE A 174 11.43 15.43 -15.52
N LEU A 175 12.55 16.14 -15.37
CA LEU A 175 12.71 17.29 -14.47
C LEU A 175 12.25 18.63 -15.07
N ASN A 176 11.73 18.64 -16.30
CA ASN A 176 11.16 19.84 -16.90
C ASN A 176 10.00 20.35 -16.05
N TYR A 177 9.93 21.66 -15.85
CA TYR A 177 8.93 22.32 -15.02
C TYR A 177 7.50 21.88 -15.34
N ASN A 178 7.15 21.77 -16.63
CA ASN A 178 5.81 21.34 -17.05
C ASN A 178 5.50 19.90 -16.62
N ASN A 179 6.46 18.99 -16.79
CA ASN A 179 6.30 17.57 -16.41
C ASN A 179 6.22 17.41 -14.89
N VAL A 180 7.03 18.16 -14.14
CA VAL A 180 6.97 18.18 -12.67
C VAL A 180 5.63 18.73 -12.19
N GLN A 181 5.14 19.82 -12.79
CA GLN A 181 3.85 20.41 -12.46
C GLN A 181 2.70 19.43 -12.74
N GLU A 182 2.71 18.75 -13.90
CA GLU A 182 1.71 17.73 -14.23
C GLU A 182 1.73 16.58 -13.22
N ARG A 183 2.91 16.04 -12.90
CA ARG A 183 3.05 14.94 -11.93
C ARG A 183 2.61 15.34 -10.52
N ILE A 184 2.89 16.57 -10.09
CA ILE A 184 2.39 17.11 -8.82
C ILE A 184 0.85 17.24 -8.86
N SER A 185 0.27 17.71 -9.97
CA SER A 185 -1.19 17.75 -10.13
C SER A 185 -1.78 16.35 -10.03
N ILE A 186 -1.23 15.37 -10.75
CA ILE A 186 -1.68 13.97 -10.68
C ILE A 186 -1.58 13.46 -9.24
N TYR A 187 -0.48 13.73 -8.54
CA TYR A 187 -0.31 13.32 -7.14
C TYR A 187 -1.45 13.82 -6.26
N TRP A 188 -1.84 15.09 -6.39
CA TRP A 188 -2.94 15.67 -5.62
C TRP A 188 -4.32 15.18 -6.05
N ASP A 189 -4.52 14.90 -7.35
CA ASP A 189 -5.77 14.30 -7.87
C ASP A 189 -6.08 12.97 -7.16
N TYR A 190 -5.04 12.18 -6.84
CA TYR A 190 -5.17 10.93 -6.09
C TYR A 190 -5.56 11.11 -4.61
N PHE A 191 -5.48 12.33 -4.08
CA PHE A 191 -5.96 12.72 -2.76
C PHE A 191 -7.27 13.51 -2.79
N ASP A 192 -7.88 13.68 -3.97
CA ASP A 192 -9.22 14.25 -4.08
C ASP A 192 -10.21 13.39 -3.26
N PRO A 193 -11.01 14.00 -2.35
CA PRO A 193 -11.96 13.26 -1.52
C PRO A 193 -12.95 12.41 -2.33
N VAL A 194 -13.44 12.92 -3.47
CA VAL A 194 -14.38 12.20 -4.34
C VAL A 194 -13.73 10.92 -4.84
N TYR A 195 -12.45 10.98 -5.19
CA TYR A 195 -11.73 9.83 -5.69
C TYR A 195 -11.32 8.86 -4.56
N ILE A 196 -10.71 9.32 -3.47
CA ILE A 196 -10.31 8.45 -2.34
C ILE A 196 -11.52 7.72 -1.76
N PHE A 197 -12.64 8.41 -1.54
CA PHE A 197 -13.84 7.80 -0.96
C PHE A 197 -14.72 7.09 -2.01
N GLY A 198 -14.31 7.10 -3.28
CA GLY A 198 -14.74 6.11 -4.26
C GLY A 198 -13.98 4.78 -4.15
N VAL A 199 -12.77 4.79 -3.56
CA VAL A 199 -11.94 3.59 -3.33
C VAL A 199 -12.16 3.01 -1.94
N LEU A 200 -12.23 3.88 -0.93
CA LEU A 200 -12.43 3.57 0.49
C LEU A 200 -13.86 3.93 0.91
N PRO A 201 -14.45 3.27 1.93
CA PRO A 201 -15.74 3.69 2.45
C PRO A 201 -15.71 5.14 2.97
N VAL A 202 -16.79 5.90 2.76
CA VAL A 202 -16.88 7.33 3.11
C VAL A 202 -16.75 7.51 4.62
N ALA A 203 -17.26 6.58 5.43
CA ALA A 203 -17.09 6.61 6.88
C ALA A 203 -15.61 6.60 7.34
N LEU A 204 -14.65 6.16 6.51
CA LEU A 204 -13.22 6.31 6.83
C LEU A 204 -12.75 7.77 6.79
N ALA A 205 -13.51 8.71 6.20
CA ALA A 205 -13.19 10.14 6.18
C ALA A 205 -13.06 10.73 7.58
N LEU A 206 -13.80 10.20 8.54
CA LEU A 206 -13.69 10.57 9.95
C LEU A 206 -12.48 9.92 10.62
N PHE A 207 -12.26 8.63 10.37
CA PHE A 207 -11.26 7.84 11.08
C PHE A 207 -9.84 8.08 10.59
N LEU A 208 -9.64 8.42 9.31
CA LEU A 208 -8.32 8.68 8.74
C LEU A 208 -7.63 9.88 9.38
N PRO A 209 -8.21 11.10 9.44
CA PRO A 209 -7.59 12.24 10.10
C PRO A 209 -7.34 11.99 11.60
N ALA A 210 -8.31 11.36 12.28
CA ALA A 210 -8.15 10.99 13.70
C ALA A 210 -6.99 9.99 13.88
N GLY A 211 -6.86 9.03 12.98
CA GLY A 211 -5.76 8.07 12.93
C GLY A 211 -4.41 8.75 12.72
N VAL A 212 -4.30 9.57 11.68
CA VAL A 212 -3.08 10.34 11.40
C VAL A 212 -2.68 11.17 12.62
N TYR A 213 -3.63 11.87 13.26
CA TYR A 213 -3.36 12.62 14.48
C TYR A 213 -2.81 11.73 15.61
N GLN A 214 -3.41 10.57 15.86
CA GLN A 214 -2.94 9.64 16.90
C GLN A 214 -1.54 9.07 16.58
N LEU A 215 -1.28 8.74 15.33
CA LEU A 215 0.03 8.27 14.85
C LEU A 215 1.10 9.36 15.01
N LEU A 216 0.79 10.59 14.60
CA LEU A 216 1.68 11.75 14.75
C LEU A 216 1.89 12.17 16.21
N LYS A 217 1.00 11.78 17.12
CA LYS A 217 1.18 11.99 18.56
C LYS A 217 2.13 10.97 19.18
N ARG A 218 2.07 9.70 18.76
CA ARG A 218 2.96 8.62 19.26
C ARG A 218 4.34 8.61 18.61
N ARG A 219 4.40 8.88 17.30
CA ARG A 219 5.62 8.98 16.47
C ARG A 219 6.55 7.76 16.56
N THR A 220 6.01 6.56 16.69
CA THR A 220 6.86 5.36 16.56
C THR A 220 7.35 5.22 15.11
N PRO A 221 8.50 4.58 14.85
CA PRO A 221 8.97 4.33 13.49
C PRO A 221 7.93 3.63 12.60
N MET A 222 7.16 2.69 13.15
CA MET A 222 6.06 2.06 12.44
C MET A 222 4.90 3.03 12.16
N ASP A 223 4.55 3.91 13.10
CA ASP A 223 3.52 4.94 12.87
C ASP A 223 3.92 5.87 11.71
N ILE A 224 5.20 6.28 11.65
CA ILE A 224 5.74 7.11 10.55
C ILE A 224 5.72 6.34 9.23
N LEU A 225 6.09 5.05 9.26
CA LEU A 225 6.08 4.19 8.07
C LEU A 225 4.67 4.04 7.50
N LEU A 226 3.64 3.91 8.35
CA LEU A 226 2.25 3.83 7.90
C LEU A 226 1.81 5.11 7.19
N ILE A 227 2.14 6.28 7.75
CA ILE A 227 1.84 7.58 7.13
C ILE A 227 2.62 7.73 5.82
N ALA A 228 3.92 7.40 5.81
CA ALA A 228 4.75 7.46 4.60
C ALA A 228 4.21 6.52 3.50
N GLY A 229 3.77 5.32 3.86
CA GLY A 229 3.14 4.37 2.94
C GLY A 229 1.84 4.91 2.34
N LEU A 230 0.99 5.56 3.15
CA LEU A 230 -0.21 6.25 2.65
C LEU A 230 0.17 7.35 1.63
N LEU A 231 1.10 8.23 2.00
CA LEU A 231 1.52 9.38 1.19
C LEU A 231 2.24 8.96 -0.10
N THR A 232 2.88 7.81 -0.12
CA THR A 232 3.60 7.30 -1.31
C THR A 232 2.79 6.34 -2.16
N SER A 233 1.60 5.93 -1.72
CA SER A 233 0.73 5.05 -2.50
C SER A 233 0.41 5.54 -3.93
N PRO A 234 0.34 6.86 -4.25
CA PRO A 234 0.10 7.30 -5.62
C PRO A 234 1.35 7.31 -6.51
N VAL A 235 2.55 7.10 -5.97
CA VAL A 235 3.81 7.30 -6.70
C VAL A 235 3.87 6.47 -7.99
N ALA A 236 3.40 5.22 -7.96
CA ALA A 236 3.36 4.38 -9.16
C ALA A 236 2.45 4.94 -10.27
N ALA A 237 1.33 5.58 -9.90
CA ALA A 237 0.43 6.22 -10.86
C ALA A 237 1.01 7.52 -11.40
N VAL A 238 1.60 8.34 -10.52
CA VAL A 238 2.28 9.60 -10.86
C VAL A 238 3.43 9.34 -11.83
N LEU A 239 4.21 8.29 -11.59
CA LEU A 239 5.27 7.91 -12.52
C LEU A 239 4.68 7.50 -13.86
N ALA A 240 3.64 6.67 -13.89
CA ALA A 240 2.98 6.21 -15.11
C ALA A 240 2.19 7.30 -15.88
N ASN A 241 2.10 8.53 -15.38
CA ASN A 241 1.26 9.62 -15.91
C ASN A 241 -0.22 9.21 -16.10
N GLU A 242 -0.73 8.36 -15.20
CA GLU A 242 -2.10 7.84 -15.25
C GLU A 242 -2.94 8.57 -14.19
N ARG A 243 -4.02 9.28 -14.59
CA ARG A 243 -4.97 9.94 -13.67
C ARG A 243 -6.13 9.00 -13.30
N TYR A 244 -6.53 9.01 -12.02
CA TYR A 244 -7.72 8.32 -11.49
C TYR A 244 -7.80 6.81 -11.78
N ILE A 245 -6.66 6.14 -11.95
CA ILE A 245 -6.60 4.70 -12.19
C ILE A 245 -6.49 3.96 -10.85
N VAL A 246 -7.63 3.47 -10.34
CA VAL A 246 -7.74 2.81 -9.02
C VAL A 246 -6.78 1.61 -8.87
N ARG A 247 -6.65 0.76 -9.89
CA ARG A 247 -5.71 -0.38 -9.90
C ARG A 247 -4.24 0.00 -9.65
N ARG A 248 -3.85 1.27 -9.82
CA ARG A 248 -2.49 1.75 -9.54
C ARG A 248 -2.27 2.17 -8.10
N GLN A 249 -3.35 2.37 -7.34
CA GLN A 249 -3.31 2.91 -5.99
C GLN A 249 -3.93 1.95 -4.96
N LEU A 250 -4.30 0.72 -5.32
CA LEU A 250 -4.87 -0.26 -4.37
C LEU A 250 -3.99 -0.46 -3.12
N VAL A 251 -2.69 -0.23 -3.24
CA VAL A 251 -1.75 -0.26 -2.11
C VAL A 251 -2.06 0.78 -1.01
N ILE A 252 -2.86 1.82 -1.29
CA ILE A 252 -3.36 2.75 -0.27
C ILE A 252 -4.20 2.04 0.80
N ILE A 253 -4.93 0.98 0.42
CA ILE A 253 -5.91 0.29 1.26
C ILE A 253 -5.30 -0.18 2.60
N PRO A 254 -4.23 -0.99 2.63
CA PRO A 254 -3.66 -1.46 3.90
C PRO A 254 -3.20 -0.32 4.80
N PHE A 255 -2.58 0.73 4.25
CA PHE A 255 -2.14 1.88 5.06
C PHE A 255 -3.33 2.66 5.60
N ALA A 256 -4.30 3.00 4.74
CA ALA A 256 -5.49 3.74 5.12
C ALA A 256 -6.30 3.01 6.20
N ILE A 257 -6.48 1.69 6.07
CA ILE A 257 -7.21 0.90 7.06
C ILE A 257 -6.47 0.86 8.39
N LEU A 258 -5.16 0.58 8.40
CA LEU A 258 -4.39 0.55 9.64
C LEU A 258 -4.38 1.91 10.34
N ILE A 259 -4.31 3.01 9.58
CA ILE A 259 -4.43 4.38 10.10
C ILE A 259 -5.84 4.60 10.68
N ALA A 260 -6.89 4.21 9.95
CA ALA A 260 -8.28 4.35 10.40
C ALA A 260 -8.54 3.54 11.69
N VAL A 261 -7.99 2.33 11.82
CA VAL A 261 -8.07 1.51 13.05
C VAL A 261 -7.45 2.25 14.24
N ALA A 262 -6.29 2.89 14.05
CA ALA A 262 -5.70 3.73 15.09
C ALA A 262 -6.59 4.93 15.46
N GLY A 263 -7.30 5.49 14.48
CA GLY A 263 -8.29 6.56 14.69
C GLY A 263 -9.48 6.09 15.52
N VAL A 264 -10.04 4.93 15.18
CA VAL A 264 -11.14 4.29 15.93
C VAL A 264 -10.73 4.01 17.37
N ASP A 265 -9.59 3.36 17.60
CA ASP A 265 -9.07 3.09 18.95
C ASP A 265 -8.89 4.38 19.75
N GLY A 266 -8.32 5.41 19.11
CA GLY A 266 -8.11 6.72 19.70
C GLY A 266 -9.40 7.44 20.11
N LEU A 267 -10.45 7.37 19.28
CA LEU A 267 -11.74 7.98 19.58
C LEU A 267 -12.51 7.20 20.64
N LEU A 268 -12.50 5.86 20.59
CA LEU A 268 -13.19 5.01 21.57
C LEU A 268 -12.58 5.10 22.97
N ARG A 269 -11.28 5.36 23.09
CA ARG A 269 -10.59 5.59 24.37
C ARG A 269 -10.69 7.03 24.87
N ASN A 270 -11.31 7.93 24.12
CA ASN A 270 -11.46 9.32 24.54
C ASN A 270 -12.40 9.40 25.76
N ARG A 271 -12.12 10.33 26.69
CA ARG A 271 -12.94 10.54 27.89
C ARG A 271 -14.32 11.11 27.58
N SER A 272 -14.47 11.82 26.45
CA SER A 272 -15.75 12.40 26.04
C SER A 272 -16.70 11.33 25.49
N LEU A 273 -17.91 11.26 26.03
CA LEU A 273 -18.99 10.42 25.53
C LEU A 273 -19.32 10.74 24.06
N VAL A 274 -19.25 12.01 23.67
CA VAL A 274 -19.56 12.47 22.31
C VAL A 274 -18.63 11.82 21.28
N TRP A 275 -17.31 11.84 21.52
CA TRP A 275 -16.34 11.24 20.60
C TRP A 275 -16.48 9.71 20.50
N ARG A 276 -16.87 9.06 21.60
CA ARG A 276 -17.18 7.62 21.60
C ARG A 276 -18.44 7.33 20.80
N ALA A 277 -19.50 8.11 20.98
CA ALA A 277 -20.73 7.97 20.21
C ALA A 277 -20.50 8.22 18.72
N VAL A 278 -19.72 9.24 18.36
CA VAL A 278 -19.30 9.53 16.98
C VAL A 278 -18.53 8.35 16.38
N ALA A 279 -17.61 7.74 17.12
CA ALA A 279 -16.89 6.55 16.64
C ALA A 279 -17.81 5.35 16.41
N VAL A 280 -18.74 5.08 17.33
CA VAL A 280 -19.72 3.99 17.18
C VAL A 280 -20.64 4.25 15.99
N ALA A 281 -21.17 5.46 15.85
CA ALA A 281 -22.01 5.85 14.72
C ALA A 281 -21.26 5.71 13.38
N GLY A 282 -20.01 6.16 13.31
CA GLY A 282 -19.17 6.00 12.12
C GLY A 282 -18.90 4.54 11.77
N LEU A 283 -18.67 3.67 12.75
CA LEU A 283 -18.49 2.23 12.51
C LEU A 283 -19.77 1.56 11.99
N LEU A 284 -20.94 1.97 12.49
CA LEU A 284 -22.24 1.48 12.03
C LEU A 284 -22.61 2.01 10.64
N ALA A 285 -22.10 3.18 10.25
CA ALA A 285 -22.31 3.76 8.93
C ALA A 285 -21.61 2.95 7.82
N ILE A 286 -20.45 2.32 8.08
CA ILE A 286 -19.69 1.56 7.07
C ILE A 286 -20.51 0.43 6.44
N PRO A 287 -21.09 -0.54 7.18
CA PRO A 287 -21.90 -1.59 6.56
C PRO A 287 -23.16 -1.03 5.90
N LEU A 288 -23.73 0.06 6.43
CA LEU A 288 -24.89 0.71 5.82
C LEU A 288 -24.54 1.31 4.45
N GLU A 289 -23.41 1.99 4.32
CA GLU A 289 -22.89 2.52 3.05
C GLU A 289 -22.71 1.40 2.03
N VAL A 290 -22.11 0.28 2.43
CA VAL A 290 -21.91 -0.88 1.54
C VAL A 290 -23.25 -1.43 1.08
N ILE A 291 -24.22 -1.61 1.98
CA ILE A 291 -25.57 -2.10 1.64
C ILE A 291 -26.26 -1.13 0.66
N LEU A 292 -26.25 0.18 0.95
CA LEU A 292 -26.87 1.19 0.10
C LEU A 292 -26.23 1.24 -1.30
N SER A 293 -24.90 1.14 -1.37
CA SER A 293 -24.18 1.08 -2.65
C SER A 293 -24.56 -0.14 -3.47
N ALA A 294 -24.76 -1.30 -2.82
CA ALA A 294 -25.21 -2.52 -3.48
C ALA A 294 -26.64 -2.39 -4.05
N PHE A 295 -27.54 -1.70 -3.33
CA PHE A 295 -28.90 -1.43 -3.82
C PHE A 295 -28.92 -0.46 -5.00
N SER A 296 -28.05 0.56 -5.02
CA SER A 296 -28.00 1.53 -6.12
C SER A 296 -27.48 0.96 -7.45
N ALA A 297 -26.88 -0.23 -7.41
CA ALA A 297 -26.33 -0.91 -8.58
C ALA A 297 -27.29 -1.94 -9.23
N LEU A 298 -28.47 -2.15 -8.63
CA LEU A 298 -29.54 -3.03 -9.13
C LEU A 298 -30.61 -2.22 -9.86
#